data_AF-A0A5E7LDH1-F1
#
_entry.id   AF-A0A5E7LDH1-F1
#
_cell.length_a   1.000
_cell.length_b   1.000
_cell.length_c   1.000
_cell.angle_alpha   90.00
_cell.angle_beta   90.00
_cell.angle_gamma   90.00
#
_symmetry.space_group_name_H-M   'P 1'
#
loop_
_entity.id
_entity.type
_entity.pdbx_description
1 polymer ?
#
loop_
_entity_poly.entity_id
_entity_poly.type
_entity_poly.pdbx_seq_one_letter_code
_entity_poly.pdbx_strand_id
1 'polypeptide(L)'
;MKVRMTPLEWWAAGIATSLFAAGFVFGYVGESVWLNRFGSLIIVVGVLAATIKISDLIDMQIDKFMSKNYQKLLEEVVQNNRDFFDGEMPVGYQEKLEQAVAKKVREKFVEFKKDQVDRAKWVEIYVIVFGTLTNGFGDYLLSFFKVVAT
;
A
#
# COMPACT_ATOMS: atom_id res chain seq x y z
N MET A 1 1.93 12.77 -9.63
CA MET A 1 1.95 11.31 -9.90
C MET A 1 0.58 10.74 -9.56
N LYS A 2 -0.09 10.03 -10.48
CA LYS A 2 -1.31 9.27 -10.14
C LYS A 2 -0.89 8.15 -9.18
N VAL A 3 -1.29 8.28 -7.92
CA VAL A 3 -0.99 7.31 -6.86
C VAL A 3 -1.72 6.01 -7.19
N ARG A 4 -0.97 4.98 -7.58
CA ARG A 4 -1.52 3.64 -7.78
C ARG A 4 -1.60 2.95 -6.43
N MET A 5 -2.79 2.49 -6.05
CA MET A 5 -2.98 1.63 -4.88
C MET A 5 -2.10 0.38 -5.03
N THR A 6 -1.55 -0.10 -3.92
CA THR A 6 -0.80 -1.36 -3.95
C THR A 6 -1.76 -2.51 -4.25
N PRO A 7 -1.29 -3.61 -4.87
CA PRO A 7 -2.15 -4.77 -5.13
C PRO A 7 -2.85 -5.27 -3.85
N LEU A 8 -2.15 -5.23 -2.72
CA LEU A 8 -2.70 -5.63 -1.43
C LEU A 8 -3.85 -4.73 -0.98
N GLU A 9 -3.70 -3.40 -1.09
CA GLU A 9 -4.77 -2.44 -0.78
C GLU A 9 -6.00 -2.70 -1.65
N TRP A 10 -5.79 -3.00 -2.93
CA TRP A 10 -6.87 -3.27 -3.87
C TRP A 10 -7.61 -4.58 -3.55
N TRP A 11 -6.87 -5.63 -3.20
CA TRP A 11 -7.45 -6.91 -2.77
C TRP A 11 -8.20 -6.78 -1.45
N ALA A 12 -7.61 -6.13 -0.44
CA ALA A 12 -8.25 -5.96 0.86
C ALA A 12 -9.54 -5.13 0.75
N ALA A 13 -9.50 -3.98 0.06
CA ALA A 13 -10.67 -3.14 -0.15
C ALA A 13 -11.73 -3.83 -1.04
N GLY A 14 -11.29 -4.53 -2.10
CA GLY A 14 -12.18 -5.26 -3.00
C GLY A 14 -12.93 -6.40 -2.32
N ILE A 15 -12.22 -7.21 -1.52
CA ILE A 15 -12.83 -8.29 -0.74
C ILE A 15 -13.77 -7.70 0.32
N ALA A 16 -13.34 -6.68 1.06
CA ALA A 16 -14.18 -6.04 2.08
C ALA A 16 -15.48 -5.47 1.49
N THR A 17 -15.39 -4.80 0.34
CA THR A 17 -16.57 -4.25 -0.37
C THR A 17 -17.50 -5.36 -0.85
N SER A 18 -16.94 -6.46 -1.38
CA SER A 18 -17.73 -7.59 -1.85
C SER A 18 -18.44 -8.31 -0.70
N LEU A 19 -17.75 -8.49 0.44
CA LEU A 19 -18.33 -9.06 1.66
C LEU A 19 -19.44 -8.18 2.22
N PHE A 20 -19.24 -6.86 2.22
CA PHE A 20 -20.28 -5.92 2.65
C PHE A 20 -21.51 -5.99 1.74
N ALA A 21 -21.34 -5.94 0.42
CA ALA A 21 -22.43 -6.02 -0.54
C ALA A 21 -23.19 -7.35 -0.42
N ALA A 22 -22.47 -8.47 -0.30
CA ALA A 22 -23.08 -9.78 -0.07
C ALA A 22 -23.87 -9.81 1.26
N GLY A 23 -23.26 -9.37 2.36
CA GLY A 23 -23.92 -9.30 3.66
C GLY A 23 -25.14 -8.40 3.66
N PHE A 24 -25.11 -7.30 2.91
CA PHE A 24 -26.24 -6.40 2.75
C PHE A 24 -27.38 -7.07 1.98
N VAL A 25 -27.10 -7.72 0.85
CA VAL A 25 -28.11 -8.42 0.05
C VAL A 25 -28.74 -9.57 0.85
N PHE A 26 -27.92 -10.42 1.49
CA PHE A 26 -28.43 -11.52 2.31
C PHE A 26 -29.19 -11.01 3.52
N GLY A 27 -28.72 -9.94 4.16
CA GLY A 27 -29.41 -9.34 5.29
C GLY A 27 -30.70 -8.63 4.91
N TYR A 28 -30.79 -8.07 3.70
CA TYR A 28 -32.00 -7.42 3.19
C TYR A 28 -33.09 -8.44 2.83
N VAL A 29 -32.73 -9.52 2.13
CA VAL A 29 -33.69 -10.57 1.72
C VAL A 29 -34.01 -11.55 2.86
N GLY A 30 -33.07 -11.78 3.78
CA GLY A 30 -33.21 -12.68 4.93
C GLY A 30 -33.21 -11.95 6.28
N GLU A 31 -32.57 -12.56 7.27
CA GLU A 31 -32.41 -11.97 8.60
C GLU A 31 -31.34 -10.87 8.62
N SER A 32 -31.62 -9.74 9.28
CA SER A 32 -30.69 -8.59 9.33
C SER A 32 -29.31 -8.97 9.89
N VAL A 33 -29.24 -10.00 10.74
CA VAL A 33 -28.04 -10.54 11.42
C VAL A 33 -26.90 -10.91 10.45
N TRP A 34 -27.21 -11.16 9.18
CA TRP A 34 -26.20 -11.51 8.19
C TRP A 34 -25.18 -10.39 7.97
N LEU A 35 -25.57 -9.11 7.98
CA LEU A 35 -24.60 -8.03 7.76
C LEU A 35 -23.57 -7.93 8.89
N ASN A 36 -24.00 -8.14 10.14
CA ASN A 36 -23.09 -8.23 11.28
C ASN A 36 -22.06 -9.37 11.13
N ARG A 37 -22.51 -10.56 10.72
CA ARG A 37 -21.63 -11.72 10.47
C ARG A 37 -20.60 -11.44 9.37
N PHE A 38 -21.02 -10.79 8.29
CA PHE A 38 -20.11 -10.35 7.23
C PHE A 38 -19.15 -9.25 7.70
N GLY A 39 -19.58 -8.39 8.63
CA GLY A 39 -18.71 -7.46 9.35
C GLY A 39 -17.54 -8.16 10.05
N SER A 40 -17.79 -9.29 10.73
CA SER A 40 -16.72 -10.11 11.33
C SER A 40 -15.71 -10.60 10.29
N LEU A 41 -16.18 -11.03 9.13
CA LEU A 41 -15.33 -11.51 8.04
C LEU A 41 -14.46 -10.39 7.47
N ILE A 42 -15.02 -9.17 7.35
CA ILE A 42 -14.27 -7.99 6.92
C ILE A 42 -13.13 -7.68 7.90
N ILE A 43 -13.37 -7.81 9.22
CA ILE A 43 -12.32 -7.64 10.24
C ILE A 43 -11.21 -8.68 10.03
N VAL A 44 -11.55 -9.94 9.78
CA VAL A 44 -10.56 -11.00 9.51
C VAL A 44 -9.71 -10.66 8.28
N VAL A 45 -10.31 -10.13 7.22
CA VAL A 45 -9.57 -9.67 6.03
C VAL A 45 -8.62 -8.53 6.38
N GLY A 46 -9.05 -7.57 7.20
CA GLY A 46 -8.20 -6.50 7.71
C GLY A 46 -6.99 -7.03 8.48
N VAL A 47 -7.20 -7.99 9.38
CA VAL A 47 -6.12 -8.65 10.14
C VAL A 47 -5.17 -9.42 9.23
N LEU A 48 -5.68 -10.16 8.24
CA LEU A 48 -4.83 -10.88 7.29
C LEU A 48 -3.99 -9.91 6.43
N ALA A 49 -4.57 -8.79 6.00
CA ALA A 49 -3.83 -7.75 5.30
C ALA A 49 -2.71 -7.16 6.20
N ALA A 50 -2.98 -6.95 7.49
CA ALA A 50 -2.01 -6.48 8.47
C ALA A 50 -0.82 -7.43 8.66
N THR A 51 -1.05 -8.75 8.58
CA THR A 51 0.00 -9.76 8.76
C THR A 51 1.01 -9.79 7.61
N ILE A 52 0.66 -9.23 6.45
CA ILE A 52 1.55 -9.21 5.30
C ILE A 52 2.58 -8.08 5.48
N LYS A 53 3.85 -8.46 5.65
CA LYS A 53 4.96 -7.52 5.83
C LYS A 53 5.30 -6.81 4.52
N ILE A 54 4.59 -5.72 4.23
CA ILE A 54 4.83 -4.87 3.06
C ILE A 54 6.25 -4.30 3.07
N SER A 55 6.82 -4.04 4.25
CA SER A 55 8.22 -3.66 4.41
C SER A 55 9.17 -4.63 3.71
N ASP A 56 8.98 -5.94 3.91
CA ASP A 56 9.87 -6.98 3.38
C ASP A 56 9.73 -7.10 1.85
N LEU A 57 8.50 -6.94 1.33
CA LEU A 57 8.25 -6.90 -0.12
C LEU A 57 8.94 -5.71 -0.80
N ILE A 58 8.93 -4.54 -0.15
CA ILE A 58 9.57 -3.33 -0.65
C ILE A 58 11.10 -3.50 -0.59
N ASP A 59 11.64 -4.03 0.49
CA ASP A 59 13.08 -4.28 0.63
C ASP A 59 13.59 -5.22 -0.47
N MET A 60 12.86 -6.30 -0.78
CA MET A 60 13.20 -7.20 -1.90
C MET A 60 13.19 -6.49 -3.26
N GLN A 61 12.24 -5.57 -3.50
CA GLN A 61 12.19 -4.82 -4.75
C GLN A 61 13.35 -3.81 -4.86
N ILE A 62 13.71 -3.18 -3.74
CA ILE A 62 14.86 -2.27 -3.66
C ILE A 62 16.15 -3.04 -3.91
N ASP A 63 16.36 -4.19 -3.29
CA ASP A 63 17.55 -5.02 -3.51
C ASP A 63 17.67 -5.47 -4.97
N LYS A 64 16.53 -5.80 -5.60
CA LYS A 64 16.47 -6.11 -7.03
C LYS A 64 16.82 -4.90 -7.90
N PHE A 65 16.40 -3.70 -7.52
CA PHE A 65 16.76 -2.47 -8.22
C PHE A 65 18.25 -2.16 -8.06
N MET A 66 18.78 -2.24 -6.83
CA MET A 66 20.18 -1.99 -6.52
C MET A 66 21.11 -2.98 -7.22
N SER A 67 20.71 -4.24 -7.37
CA SER A 67 21.52 -5.25 -8.06
C SER A 67 21.50 -5.16 -9.59
N LYS A 68 20.41 -4.66 -10.21
CA LYS A 68 20.26 -4.67 -11.68
C LYS A 68 20.40 -3.33 -12.38
N ASN A 69 19.92 -2.26 -11.77
CA ASN A 69 19.76 -0.96 -12.44
C ASN A 69 20.70 0.11 -11.88
N TYR A 70 21.14 -0.03 -10.63
CA TYR A 70 21.94 0.99 -9.96
C TYR A 70 23.29 1.25 -10.66
N GLN A 71 24.03 0.20 -11.05
CA GLN A 71 25.31 0.37 -11.75
C GLN A 71 25.14 1.13 -13.07
N LYS A 72 24.14 0.77 -13.88
CA LYS A 72 23.88 1.43 -15.16
C LYS A 72 23.50 2.90 -14.98
N LEU A 73 22.65 3.21 -14.00
CA LEU A 73 22.26 4.59 -13.68
C LEU A 73 23.44 5.39 -13.11
N LEU A 74 24.30 4.76 -12.32
CA LEU A 74 25.50 5.38 -11.79
C LEU A 74 26.46 5.74 -12.93
N GLU A 75 26.67 4.82 -13.88
CA GLU A 75 27.47 5.07 -15.09
C GLU A 75 26.91 6.22 -15.93
N GLU A 76 25.59 6.28 -16.15
CA GLU A 76 24.96 7.41 -16.85
C GLU A 76 25.17 8.74 -16.12
N VAL A 77 25.07 8.76 -14.79
CA VAL A 77 25.32 9.98 -13.99
C VAL A 77 26.79 10.39 -14.05
N VAL A 78 27.72 9.44 -13.96
CA VAL A 78 29.16 9.69 -14.07
C VAL A 78 29.51 10.22 -15.46
N GLN A 79 28.94 9.62 -16.52
CA GLN A 79 29.16 10.07 -17.90
C GLN A 79 28.64 11.49 -18.12
N ASN A 80 27.42 11.81 -17.68
CA ASN A 80 26.87 13.16 -17.79
C ASN A 80 27.73 14.22 -17.07
N ASN A 81 28.32 13.87 -15.92
CA ASN A 81 29.21 14.78 -15.22
C ASN A 81 30.57 14.89 -15.93
N ARG A 82 31.08 13.80 -16.50
CA ARG A 82 32.29 13.83 -17.33
C ARG A 82 32.11 14.74 -18.55
N ASP A 83 30.97 14.66 -19.23
CA ASP A 83 30.62 15.51 -20.37
C ASP A 83 30.48 16.99 -19.94
N PHE A 84 30.01 17.26 -18.72
CA PHE A 84 29.95 18.62 -18.15
C PHE A 84 31.32 19.24 -17.89
N PHE A 85 32.34 18.43 -17.60
CA PHE A 85 33.72 18.87 -17.37
C PHE A 85 34.63 18.74 -18.61
N ASP A 86 34.07 18.61 -19.83
CA ASP A 86 34.84 18.39 -21.07
C ASP A 86 35.81 17.18 -20.99
N GLY A 87 35.45 16.15 -20.22
CA GLY A 87 36.19 14.89 -20.14
C GLY A 87 37.10 14.73 -18.92
N GLU A 88 37.61 15.81 -18.32
CA GLU A 88 38.51 15.75 -17.16
C GLU A 88 37.81 16.14 -15.86
N MET A 89 37.37 15.13 -15.12
CA MET A 89 36.82 15.34 -13.77
C MET A 89 37.94 15.63 -12.75
N PRO A 90 37.70 16.51 -11.76
CA PRO A 90 38.66 16.77 -10.69
C PRO A 90 39.02 15.51 -9.90
N VAL A 91 40.25 15.45 -9.37
CA VAL A 91 40.73 14.31 -8.57
C VAL A 91 39.83 14.08 -7.35
N GLY A 92 39.32 12.86 -7.21
CA GLY A 92 38.40 12.47 -6.13
C GLY A 92 36.95 12.94 -6.30
N TYR A 93 36.60 13.62 -7.40
CA TYR A 93 35.23 14.05 -7.67
C TYR A 93 34.30 12.86 -7.93
N GLN A 94 34.73 11.90 -8.75
CA GLN A 94 33.95 10.71 -9.06
C GLN A 94 33.58 9.92 -7.80
N GLU A 95 34.54 9.68 -6.91
CA GLU A 95 34.31 8.93 -5.67
C GLU A 95 33.32 9.64 -4.75
N LYS A 96 33.41 10.98 -4.65
CA LYS A 96 32.43 11.81 -3.92
C LYS A 96 31.06 11.78 -4.58
N LEU A 97 30.99 11.79 -5.91
CA LEU A 97 29.75 11.71 -6.68
C LEU A 97 29.06 10.37 -6.45
N GLU A 98 29.79 9.26 -6.53
CA GLU A 98 29.27 7.92 -6.29
C GLU A 98 28.72 7.76 -4.86
N GLN A 99 29.44 8.27 -3.86
CA GLN A 99 28.97 8.29 -2.47
C GLN A 99 27.72 9.17 -2.29
N ALA A 100 27.68 10.34 -2.94
CA ALA A 100 26.52 11.24 -2.86
C ALA A 100 25.28 10.64 -3.53
N VAL A 101 25.44 10.01 -4.70
CA VAL A 101 24.37 9.30 -5.41
C VAL A 101 23.88 8.13 -4.57
N ALA A 102 24.77 7.28 -4.05
CA ALA A 102 24.42 6.16 -3.18
C ALA A 102 23.59 6.62 -1.97
N LYS A 103 24.04 7.69 -1.30
CA LYS A 103 23.36 8.28 -0.15
C LYS A 103 21.97 8.80 -0.53
N LYS A 104 21.85 9.58 -1.61
CA LYS A 104 20.58 10.15 -2.06
C LYS A 104 19.58 9.09 -2.51
N VAL A 105 20.05 8.07 -3.20
CA VAL A 105 19.25 6.92 -3.62
C VAL A 105 18.71 6.20 -2.39
N ARG A 106 19.55 5.94 -1.39
CA ARG A 106 19.11 5.30 -0.12
C ARG A 106 18.12 6.16 0.65
N GLU A 107 18.35 7.47 0.76
CA GLU A 107 17.41 8.41 1.39
C GLU A 107 16.04 8.37 0.70
N LYS A 108 16.01 8.41 -0.64
CA LYS A 108 14.77 8.35 -1.41
C LYS A 108 14.06 7.01 -1.27
N PHE A 109 14.78 5.91 -1.12
CA PHE A 109 14.18 4.61 -0.84
C PHE A 109 13.55 4.52 0.55
N VAL A 110 14.20 5.10 1.57
CA VAL A 110 13.64 5.15 2.93
C VAL A 110 12.35 5.99 2.94
N GLU A 111 12.35 7.13 2.27
CA GLU A 111 11.17 7.99 2.11
C GLU A 111 10.04 7.25 1.39
N PHE A 112 10.33 6.63 0.23
CA PHE A 112 9.36 5.84 -0.52
C PHE A 112 8.80 4.67 0.30
N LYS A 113 9.64 3.95 1.03
CA LYS A 113 9.23 2.85 1.91
C LYS A 113 8.27 3.35 2.98
N LYS A 114 8.60 4.46 3.64
CA LYS A 114 7.74 5.05 4.67
C LYS A 114 6.37 5.42 4.11
N ASP A 115 6.32 6.12 2.98
CA ASP A 115 5.05 6.54 2.36
C ASP A 115 4.15 5.36 1.97
N GLN A 116 4.74 4.28 1.44
CA GLN A 116 3.98 3.08 1.06
C GLN A 116 3.48 2.30 2.28
N VAL A 117 4.31 2.17 3.32
CA VAL A 117 3.93 1.48 4.56
C VAL A 117 2.85 2.26 5.31
N ASP A 118 3.00 3.58 5.43
CA ASP A 118 2.01 4.44 6.10
C ASP A 118 0.67 4.38 5.38
N ARG A 119 0.66 4.41 4.04
CA ARG A 119 -0.57 4.24 3.25
C ARG A 119 -1.25 2.90 3.46
N ALA A 120 -0.51 1.80 3.38
CA ALA A 120 -1.10 0.49 3.56
C ALA A 120 -1.67 0.30 4.95
N LYS A 121 -1.00 0.85 5.97
CA LYS A 121 -1.49 0.88 7.35
C LYS A 121 -2.79 1.68 7.49
N TRP A 122 -2.92 2.80 6.78
CA TRP A 122 -4.20 3.53 6.74
C TRP A 122 -5.31 2.69 6.13
N VAL A 123 -5.06 2.00 5.01
CA VAL A 123 -6.07 1.12 4.38
C VAL A 123 -6.47 -0.01 5.32
N GLU A 124 -5.51 -0.63 6.02
CA GLU A 124 -5.78 -1.63 7.05
C GLU A 124 -6.69 -1.08 8.15
N ILE A 125 -6.34 0.08 8.72
CA ILE A 125 -7.15 0.75 9.75
C ILE A 125 -8.57 1.00 9.23
N TYR A 126 -8.72 1.50 8.00
CA TYR A 126 -10.03 1.73 7.41
C TYR A 126 -10.84 0.44 7.26
N VAL A 127 -10.24 -0.64 6.76
CA VAL A 127 -10.92 -1.94 6.60
C VAL A 127 -11.34 -2.50 7.95
N ILE A 128 -10.48 -2.44 8.96
CA ILE A 128 -10.78 -2.94 10.31
C ILE A 128 -11.90 -2.10 10.95
N VAL A 129 -11.77 -0.78 10.95
CA VAL A 129 -12.79 0.13 11.51
C VAL A 129 -14.12 -0.05 10.80
N PHE A 130 -14.12 -0.14 9.47
CA PHE A 130 -15.33 -0.40 8.68
C PHE A 130 -15.95 -1.76 9.01
N GLY A 131 -15.13 -2.81 9.14
CA GLY A 131 -15.59 -4.13 9.57
C GLY A 131 -16.20 -4.11 10.96
N THR A 132 -15.58 -3.41 11.91
CA THR A 132 -16.10 -3.24 13.28
C THR A 132 -17.42 -2.48 13.30
N LEU A 133 -17.56 -1.41 12.52
CA LEU A 133 -18.83 -0.68 12.40
C LEU A 133 -19.91 -1.55 11.75
N THR A 134 -19.57 -2.30 10.70
CA THR A 134 -20.50 -3.22 10.03
C THR A 134 -20.93 -4.35 10.95
N ASN A 135 -20.01 -4.88 11.76
CA ASN A 135 -20.29 -5.88 12.77
C ASN A 135 -21.23 -5.32 13.87
N GLY A 136 -20.87 -4.21 14.51
CA GLY A 136 -21.62 -3.68 15.64
C GLY A 136 -22.96 -3.02 15.28
N PHE A 137 -23.04 -2.37 14.12
CA PHE A 137 -24.19 -1.54 13.74
C PHE A 137 -24.92 -2.02 12.47
N GLY A 138 -24.40 -3.03 11.77
CA GLY A 138 -24.96 -3.48 10.49
C GLY A 138 -26.43 -3.89 10.58
N ASP A 139 -26.80 -4.61 11.63
CA ASP A 139 -28.17 -5.11 11.80
C ASP A 139 -29.17 -3.96 11.99
N TYR A 140 -28.78 -2.92 12.72
CA TYR A 140 -29.59 -1.70 12.90
C TYR A 140 -29.75 -0.93 11.59
N LEU A 141 -28.66 -0.80 10.84
CA LEU A 141 -28.61 -0.11 9.55
C LEU A 141 -29.56 -0.79 8.54
N LEU A 142 -29.49 -2.11 8.42
CA LEU A 142 -30.38 -2.88 7.55
C LEU A 142 -31.83 -2.82 8.01
N SER A 143 -32.07 -2.93 9.31
CA SER A 143 -33.43 -2.89 9.85
C SER A 143 -34.08 -1.53 9.59
N PHE A 144 -33.32 -0.43 9.72
CA PHE A 144 -33.78 0.91 9.33
C PHE A 144 -34.10 0.99 7.83
N PHE A 145 -33.22 0.50 6.96
CA PHE A 145 -33.46 0.51 5.51
C PHE A 145 -34.71 -0.30 5.12
N LYS A 146 -34.93 -1.46 5.74
CA LYS A 146 -36.16 -2.25 5.52
C LYS A 146 -37.41 -1.48 5.92
N VAL A 147 -37.39 -0.79 7.07
CA VAL A 147 -38.52 0.01 7.54
C VAL A 147 -38.82 1.19 6.62
N VAL A 148 -37.79 1.86 6.08
CA VAL A 148 -37.98 2.99 5.15
C VAL A 148 -38.42 2.53 3.76
N ALA A 149 -38.04 1.34 3.33
CA ALA A 149 -38.38 0.79 2.02
C ALA A 149 -39.77 0.11 1.97
N THR A 150 -40.44 -0.03 3.10
CA THR A 150 -41.80 -0.60 3.23
C THR A 150 -42.81 0.51 3.40
#